data_AF-A0A9D7Y8G6-F1
#
_entry.id   AF-A0A9D7Y8G6-F1
#
_cell.length_a   1.000
_cell.length_b   1.000
_cell.length_c   1.000
_cell.angle_alpha   90.00
_cell.angle_beta   90.00
_cell.angle_gamma   90.00
#
_symmetry.space_group_name_H-M   'P 1'
#
loop_
_entity.id
_entity.type
_entity.pdbx_description
1 polymer ?
#
loop_
_entity_poly.entity_id
_entity_poly.type
_entity_poly.pdbx_seq_one_letter_code
_entity_poly.pdbx_strand_id
1 'polypeptide(L)'
;MRIISGIHGGRRISPPSNMPYTRPTTDIAKEGLFNVLQNNLEIESLKTLDLFGGTGCISYELASRGVTDVTIVEKDTAMYEFIKKHPNNWRLKILKL
;
A
#
# COMPACT_ATOMS: atom_id res chain seq x y z
N MET A 1 2.53 -6.26 8.78
CA MET A 1 2.11 -6.64 7.42
C MET A 1 3.33 -6.97 6.57
N ARG A 2 3.17 -7.66 5.43
CA ARG A 2 4.27 -8.04 4.54
C ARG A 2 3.95 -7.63 3.10
N ILE A 3 4.95 -7.16 2.36
CA ILE A 3 4.88 -7.00 0.91
C ILE A 3 5.05 -8.39 0.30
N ILE A 4 4.14 -8.81 -0.57
CA ILE A 4 4.09 -10.16 -1.10
C ILE A 4 5.10 -10.34 -2.24
N SER A 5 5.08 -9.45 -3.25
CA SER A 5 5.95 -9.58 -4.42
C SER A 5 6.48 -8.25 -4.93
N GLY A 6 7.23 -8.29 -6.04
CA GLY A 6 7.87 -7.13 -6.65
C GLY A 6 9.24 -6.82 -6.03
N ILE A 7 9.78 -5.63 -6.28
CA ILE A 7 11.15 -5.22 -5.89
C ILE A 7 11.35 -5.18 -4.36
N HIS A 8 10.26 -5.14 -3.59
CA HIS A 8 10.27 -5.15 -2.12
C HIS A 8 9.60 -6.40 -1.54
N GLY A 9 9.38 -7.45 -2.35
CA GLY A 9 8.79 -8.71 -1.94
C GLY A 9 9.46 -9.30 -0.70
N GLY A 10 8.67 -9.85 0.22
CA GLY A 10 9.12 -10.41 1.49
C GLY A 10 9.37 -9.37 2.60
N ARG A 11 9.45 -8.06 2.29
CA ARG A 11 9.69 -7.02 3.29
C ARG A 11 8.54 -6.96 4.30
N ARG A 12 8.89 -7.03 5.59
CA ARG A 12 7.95 -6.84 6.69
C ARG A 12 7.89 -5.36 7.08
N ILE A 13 6.69 -4.88 7.34
CA ILE A 13 6.40 -3.51 7.76
C ILE A 13 5.55 -3.59 9.03
N SER A 14 5.98 -2.85 10.05
CA SER A 14 5.37 -2.85 11.38
C SER A 14 4.55 -1.58 11.58
N PRO A 15 3.22 -1.63 11.34
CA PRO A 15 2.34 -0.51 11.67
C PRO A 15 2.29 -0.25 13.19
N PRO A 16 1.81 0.93 13.62
CA PRO A 16 1.70 1.28 15.03
C PRO A 16 0.93 0.23 15.83
N SER A 17 1.36 -0.03 17.06
CA SER A 17 0.64 -0.90 17.99
C SER A 17 -0.68 -0.24 18.41
N ASN A 18 -1.73 -1.05 18.57
CA ASN A 18 -3.08 -0.64 18.99
C ASN A 18 -3.85 0.18 17.94
N MET A 19 -4.45 -0.52 16.97
CA MET A 19 -5.30 0.06 15.92
C MET A 19 -6.73 -0.50 16.05
N PRO A 20 -7.56 0.00 17.00
CA PRO A 20 -8.82 -0.64 17.39
C PRO A 20 -9.87 -0.69 16.27
N TYR A 21 -9.77 0.20 15.28
CA TYR A 21 -10.70 0.29 14.16
C TYR A 21 -10.11 -0.21 12.85
N THR A 22 -8.88 -0.74 12.86
CA THR A 22 -8.21 -1.22 11.65
C THR A 22 -8.42 -2.72 11.49
N ARG A 23 -9.15 -3.10 10.45
CA ARG A 23 -9.26 -4.50 10.04
C ARG A 23 -8.10 -4.85 9.10
N PRO A 24 -7.22 -5.81 9.45
CA PRO A 24 -6.10 -6.17 8.60
C PRO A 24 -6.59 -6.86 7.31
N THR A 25 -6.03 -6.45 6.18
CA THR A 25 -6.13 -7.21 4.92
C THR A 25 -5.16 -8.39 5.01
N THR A 26 -5.68 -9.60 4.83
CA THR A 26 -4.87 -10.83 4.86
C THR A 26 -3.95 -10.91 3.64
N ASP A 27 -2.84 -11.63 3.78
CA ASP A 27 -1.94 -11.89 2.65
C ASP A 27 -2.68 -12.59 1.50
N ILE A 28 -3.58 -13.55 1.81
CA ILE A 28 -4.41 -14.25 0.81
C ILE A 28 -5.34 -13.29 0.05
N ALA A 29 -6.02 -12.37 0.75
CA ALA A 29 -6.91 -11.41 0.09
C ALA A 29 -6.12 -10.46 -0.83
N LYS A 30 -4.91 -10.06 -0.40
CA LYS A 30 -4.02 -9.22 -1.19
C LYS A 30 -3.49 -9.97 -2.42
N GLU A 31 -3.03 -11.20 -2.26
CA GLU A 31 -2.61 -12.06 -3.37
C GLU A 31 -3.74 -12.23 -4.40
N GLY A 32 -4.95 -12.54 -3.95
CA GLY A 32 -6.12 -12.66 -4.83
C GLY A 32 -6.38 -11.37 -5.62
N LEU A 33 -6.37 -10.21 -4.96
CA LEU A 33 -6.53 -8.91 -5.62
C LEU A 33 -5.48 -8.69 -6.70
N PHE A 34 -4.20 -8.85 -6.37
CA PHE A 34 -3.12 -8.56 -7.32
C PHE A 34 -3.02 -9.59 -8.44
N ASN A 35 -3.41 -10.85 -8.21
CA ASN A 35 -3.54 -11.84 -9.27
C ASN A 35 -4.59 -11.42 -10.29
N VAL A 36 -5.73 -10.89 -9.84
CA VAL A 36 -6.75 -10.36 -10.76
C VAL A 36 -6.22 -9.14 -11.50
N LEU A 37 -5.59 -8.18 -10.82
CA LEU A 37 -5.06 -6.98 -11.46
C LEU A 37 -3.97 -7.30 -12.50
N GLN A 38 -3.00 -8.16 -12.18
CA GLN A 38 -1.89 -8.51 -13.09
C GLN A 38 -2.35 -9.26 -14.33
N ASN A 39 -3.40 -10.07 -14.23
CA ASN A 39 -3.92 -10.81 -15.39
C ASN A 39 -4.75 -9.93 -16.33
N ASN A 40 -5.28 -8.80 -15.84
CA ASN A 40 -6.18 -7.95 -16.62
C ASN A 40 -5.57 -6.61 -17.01
N LEU A 41 -4.52 -6.17 -16.32
CA LEU A 41 -3.94 -4.84 -16.46
C LEU A 41 -2.40 -4.92 -16.45
N GLU A 42 -1.78 -4.05 -17.23
CA GLU A 42 -0.35 -3.79 -17.12
C GLU A 42 -0.09 -2.91 -15.90
N ILE A 43 0.34 -3.52 -14.79
CA ILE A 43 0.45 -2.81 -13.50
C ILE A 43 1.40 -1.61 -13.57
N GLU A 44 2.55 -1.74 -14.24
CA GLU A 44 3.60 -0.71 -14.24
C GLU A 44 3.16 0.61 -14.89
N SER A 45 2.17 0.56 -15.80
CA SER A 45 1.63 1.74 -16.49
C SER A 45 0.45 2.40 -15.76
N LEU A 46 0.01 1.84 -14.62
CA LEU A 46 -1.15 2.36 -13.89
C LEU A 46 -0.86 3.68 -13.17
N LYS A 47 -1.92 4.48 -13.08
CA LYS A 47 -2.05 5.57 -12.09
C LYS A 47 -3.12 5.18 -11.09
N THR A 48 -2.79 5.24 -9.81
CA THR A 48 -3.62 4.63 -8.76
C THR A 48 -3.99 5.60 -7.66
N LEU A 49 -5.19 5.39 -7.11
CA LEU A 49 -5.73 6.13 -5.98
C LEU A 49 -6.23 5.15 -4.92
N ASP A 50 -5.61 5.18 -3.76
CA ASP A 50 -6.02 4.44 -2.56
C ASP A 50 -6.75 5.40 -1.61
N LEU A 51 -8.08 5.29 -1.56
CA LEU A 51 -8.94 6.23 -0.82
C LEU A 51 -8.91 6.04 0.71
N PHE A 52 -8.45 4.88 1.17
CA PHE A 52 -8.41 4.52 2.59
C PHE A 52 -7.08 3.85 2.89
N GLY A 53 -6.00 4.63 2.82
CA GLY A 53 -4.63 4.12 2.83
C GLY A 53 -4.32 3.21 4.02
N GLY A 54 -4.87 3.51 5.19
CA GLY A 54 -4.64 2.81 6.45
C GLY A 54 -3.15 2.63 6.70
N THR A 55 -2.71 1.39 6.78
CA THR A 55 -1.29 1.05 6.99
C THR A 55 -0.44 1.13 5.71
N GLY A 56 -1.01 1.53 4.57
CA GLY A 56 -0.36 1.55 3.25
C GLY A 56 -0.28 0.17 2.60
N CYS A 57 -1.00 -0.82 3.11
CA CYS A 57 -0.85 -2.23 2.74
C CYS A 57 -0.99 -2.51 1.23
N ILE A 58 -1.96 -1.90 0.57
CA ILE A 58 -2.20 -2.06 -0.88
C ILE A 58 -1.25 -1.16 -1.68
N SER A 59 -1.14 0.10 -1.29
CA SER A 59 -0.28 1.09 -1.95
C SER A 59 1.19 0.69 -2.00
N TYR A 60 1.73 0.07 -0.95
CA TYR A 60 3.11 -0.42 -0.95
C TYR A 60 3.30 -1.64 -1.85
N GLU A 61 2.27 -2.47 -1.99
CA GLU A 61 2.28 -3.62 -2.89
C GLU A 61 2.26 -3.14 -4.36
N LEU A 62 1.47 -2.10 -4.67
CA LEU A 62 1.47 -1.42 -5.98
C LEU A 62 2.86 -0.85 -6.30
N ALA A 63 3.44 -0.07 -5.39
CA ALA A 63 4.78 0.49 -5.58
C ALA A 63 5.86 -0.59 -5.74
N SER A 64 5.78 -1.67 -4.94
CA SER A 64 6.69 -2.81 -5.06
C SER A 64 6.58 -3.50 -6.43
N ARG A 65 5.40 -3.53 -7.03
CA ARG A 65 5.15 -4.11 -8.36
C ARG A 65 5.41 -3.15 -9.52
N GLY A 66 6.04 -2.01 -9.25
CA GLY A 66 6.52 -1.09 -10.29
C GLY A 66 5.59 0.07 -10.63
N VAL A 67 4.46 0.23 -9.94
CA VAL A 67 3.58 1.41 -10.13
C VAL A 67 4.33 2.66 -9.68
N THR A 68 4.44 3.65 -10.56
CA THR A 68 5.20 4.88 -10.28
C THR A 68 4.34 6.07 -9.86
N ASP A 69 3.02 5.99 -10.05
CA ASP A 69 2.05 7.03 -9.69
C ASP A 69 0.99 6.46 -8.75
N VAL A 70 1.28 6.55 -7.44
CA VAL A 70 0.43 6.03 -6.37
C VAL A 70 0.03 7.19 -5.47
N THR A 71 -1.24 7.56 -5.52
CA THR A 71 -1.84 8.53 -4.60
C THR A 71 -2.58 7.81 -3.48
N ILE A 72 -2.32 8.21 -2.24
CA ILE A 72 -2.94 7.67 -1.04
C ILE A 72 -3.70 8.80 -0.34
N VAL A 73 -4.93 8.54 0.09
CA VAL A 73 -5.72 9.42 0.94
C VAL A 73 -5.87 8.74 2.30
N GLU A 74 -5.55 9.46 3.37
CA GLU A 74 -5.68 8.94 4.73
C GLU A 74 -6.25 10.01 5.67
N LYS A 75 -7.24 9.61 6.49
CA LYS A 75 -7.96 10.48 7.42
C LYS A 75 -7.47 10.34 8.85
N ASP A 76 -7.01 9.19 9.29
CA ASP A 76 -6.43 8.99 10.61
C ASP A 76 -5.02 9.61 10.68
N THR A 77 -4.75 10.35 11.75
CA THR A 77 -3.47 11.09 11.87
C THR A 77 -2.32 10.17 12.19
N ALA A 78 -2.53 9.13 13.01
CA ALA A 78 -1.48 8.18 13.34
C ALA A 78 -1.08 7.35 12.10
N MET A 79 -2.06 6.94 11.30
CA MET A 79 -1.83 6.23 10.03
C MET A 79 -1.18 7.12 8.99
N TYR A 80 -1.66 8.35 8.81
CA TYR A 80 -1.04 9.33 7.91
C TYR A 80 0.44 9.54 8.23
N GLU A 81 0.77 9.80 9.50
CA GLU A 81 2.16 9.96 9.94
C GLU A 81 2.98 8.67 9.79
N PHE A 82 2.35 7.51 9.96
CA PHE A 82 3.01 6.23 9.73
C PHE A 82 3.39 6.02 8.26
N ILE A 83 2.44 6.24 7.33
CA ILE A 83 2.71 6.03 5.91
C ILE A 83 3.68 7.08 5.34
N LYS A 84 3.62 8.32 5.85
CA LYS A 84 4.54 9.41 5.48
C LYS A 84 6.00 9.15 5.85
N LYS A 85 6.27 8.33 6.88
CA LYS A 85 7.64 7.98 7.29
C LYS A 85 8.35 7.03 6.33
N HIS A 86 7.63 6.41 5.39
CA HIS A 86 8.24 5.46 4.46
C HIS A 86 9.09 6.18 3.40
N PRO A 87 10.17 5.56 2.92
CA PRO A 87 11.20 6.26 2.16
C PRO A 87 10.68 6.79 0.81
N ASN A 88 11.17 7.97 0.42
CA ASN A 88 10.78 8.70 -0.79
C ASN A 88 11.02 7.92 -2.10
N ASN A 89 11.86 6.88 -2.07
CA ASN A 89 12.13 6.05 -3.25
C ASN A 89 10.89 5.25 -3.71
N TRP A 90 9.84 5.17 -2.89
CA TRP A 90 8.57 4.52 -3.26
C TRP A 90 7.62 5.44 -4.05
N ARG A 91 8.01 6.70 -4.30
CA ARG A 91 7.27 7.69 -5.13
C ARG A 91 5.79 7.79 -4.80
N LEU A 92 5.45 7.73 -3.51
CA LEU A 92 4.08 7.81 -3.03
C LEU A 92 3.66 9.28 -2.84
N LYS A 93 2.49 9.65 -3.33
CA LYS A 93 1.85 10.93 -3.01
C LYS A 93 0.80 10.69 -1.91
N ILE A 94 0.98 11.29 -0.75
CA ILE A 94 0.11 11.05 0.41
C ILE A 94 -0.66 12.33 0.74
N LEU A 95 -1.99 12.24 0.73
CA LEU A 95 -2.91 13.31 1.03
C LEU A 95 -3.59 13.05 2.37
N LYS A 96 -3.62 14.06 3.22
CA LYS A 96 -4.36 14.05 4.47
C LYS A 96 -5.79 14.55 4.20
N LEU A 97 -6.78 13.76 4.59
CA LEU A 97 -8.19 14.18 4.64
C LEU A 97 -8.55 14.74 6.02
#